data_AF-A0A357L432-F1
#
_entry.id   AF-A0A357L432-F1
#
_cell.length_a   1.000
_cell.length_b   1.000
_cell.length_c   1.000
_cell.angle_alpha   90.00
_cell.angle_beta   90.00
_cell.angle_gamma   90.00
#
_symmetry.space_group_name_H-M   'P 1'
#
loop_
_entity.id
_entity.type
_entity.pdbx_description
1 polymer ?
#
loop_
_entity_poly.entity_id
_entity_poly.type
_entity_poly.pdbx_seq_one_letter_code
_entity_poly.pdbx_strand_id
1 'polypeptide(L)'
;ETAVIPAYRRARDFMRDEYAPNAQEKVGAAALPEGAAYYEALVRYFTTRDDATADAIHKLGLKEVARIRKEMDAVIKKTGFKGDFKAFQAFLRSDPQFYARTPEELLMRAAWIAKSIDGKLPAYFGKLPRQPYSVQPVPAEIAPNYTTGRYSGAPAGASRGGEYWVNTYALDKRPFYELPALTLHEAVPGHHLQNALALEVENAPMFRTQFYPHAFGEGWGLYAEKLGIEMGVYKTPYEEFGRLSYEMWRACRLVIDTGLHSKGWTR
;
A
#
# COMPACT_ATOMS: atom_id res chain seq x y z
N GLU A 1 1.02 6.59 -35.53
CA GLU A 1 2.12 7.49 -35.06
C GLU A 1 1.83 8.98 -35.25
N THR A 2 1.09 9.39 -36.28
CA THR A 2 0.85 10.80 -36.65
C THR A 2 -0.13 11.58 -35.75
N ALA A 3 -0.90 10.93 -34.87
CA ALA A 3 -1.85 11.61 -33.99
C ALA A 3 -1.40 11.68 -32.52
N VAL A 4 -0.88 10.57 -31.97
CA VAL A 4 -0.54 10.45 -30.54
C VAL A 4 0.67 11.30 -30.16
N ILE A 5 1.80 11.14 -30.87
CA ILE A 5 3.02 11.89 -30.55
C ILE A 5 2.80 13.40 -30.68
N PRO A 6 2.14 13.91 -31.75
CA PRO A 6 1.82 15.34 -31.83
C PRO A 6 0.87 15.83 -30.72
N ALA A 7 -0.07 15.02 -30.25
CA ALA A 7 -0.93 15.39 -29.12
C ALA A 7 -0.13 15.54 -27.82
N TYR A 8 0.77 14.62 -27.51
CA TYR A 8 1.68 14.73 -26.35
C TYR A 8 2.60 15.94 -26.44
N ARG A 9 3.08 16.30 -27.65
CA ARG A 9 3.87 17.53 -27.85
C ARG A 9 3.07 18.78 -27.51
N ARG A 10 1.82 18.88 -27.99
CA ARG A 10 0.94 20.01 -27.64
C ARG A 10 0.67 20.09 -26.15
N ALA A 11 0.39 18.96 -25.50
CA ALA A 11 0.18 18.92 -24.06
C ALA A 11 1.45 19.35 -23.29
N ARG A 12 2.63 18.87 -23.70
CA ARG A 12 3.91 19.29 -23.11
C ARG A 12 4.14 20.80 -23.28
N ASP A 13 3.91 21.32 -24.48
CA ASP A 13 4.15 22.73 -24.77
C ASP A 13 3.19 23.62 -23.94
N PHE A 14 1.91 23.26 -23.84
CA PHE A 14 0.97 23.90 -22.92
C PHE A 14 1.43 23.84 -21.45
N MET A 15 1.82 22.66 -20.97
CA MET A 15 2.28 22.49 -19.58
C MET A 15 3.51 23.35 -19.26
N ARG A 16 4.45 23.47 -20.21
CA ARG A 16 5.70 24.23 -20.06
C ARG A 16 5.48 25.74 -20.19
N ASP A 17 4.78 26.15 -21.23
CA ASP A 17 4.76 27.56 -21.67
C ASP A 17 3.57 28.33 -21.09
N GLU A 18 2.47 27.65 -20.76
CA GLU A 18 1.24 28.30 -20.29
C GLU A 18 0.91 27.92 -18.84
N TYR A 19 0.89 26.62 -18.50
CA TYR A 19 0.44 26.17 -17.18
C TYR A 19 1.48 26.41 -16.07
N ALA A 20 2.70 25.88 -16.22
CA ALA A 20 3.72 25.94 -15.17
C ALA A 20 4.11 27.37 -14.75
N PRO A 21 4.27 28.35 -15.66
CA PRO A 21 4.57 29.73 -15.27
C PRO A 21 3.45 30.42 -14.49
N ASN A 22 2.21 29.92 -14.59
CA ASN A 22 1.02 30.44 -13.92
C ASN A 22 0.54 29.53 -12.78
N ALA A 23 1.28 28.46 -12.46
CA ALA A 23 0.91 27.54 -11.40
C ALA A 23 1.15 28.18 -10.03
N GLN A 24 0.25 27.91 -9.07
CA GLN A 24 0.41 28.42 -7.72
C GLN A 24 1.59 27.73 -7.00
N GLU A 25 2.42 28.53 -6.33
CA GLU A 25 3.56 28.02 -5.55
C GLU A 25 3.16 27.45 -4.17
N LYS A 26 2.06 27.97 -3.60
CA LYS A 26 1.53 27.50 -2.31
C LYS A 26 1.00 26.08 -2.45
N VAL A 27 1.50 25.21 -1.57
CA VAL A 27 1.09 23.79 -1.49
C VAL A 27 -0.15 23.62 -0.62
N GLY A 28 -0.86 22.52 -0.85
CA GLY A 28 -2.03 22.14 -0.06
C GLY A 28 -3.35 22.63 -0.64
N ALA A 29 -4.41 21.90 -0.34
CA ALA A 29 -5.74 22.15 -0.88
C ALA A 29 -6.32 23.46 -0.30
N ALA A 30 -6.01 23.78 0.96
CA ALA A 30 -6.38 25.05 1.60
C ALA A 30 -5.93 26.31 0.85
N ALA A 31 -4.93 26.20 -0.03
CA ALA A 31 -4.47 27.33 -0.84
C ALA A 31 -5.30 27.55 -2.12
N LEU A 32 -6.24 26.65 -2.44
CA LEU A 32 -7.16 26.80 -3.58
C LEU A 32 -8.38 27.68 -3.20
N PRO A 33 -9.09 28.25 -4.19
CA PRO A 33 -10.42 28.82 -3.95
C PRO A 33 -11.33 27.79 -3.29
N GLU A 34 -11.98 28.18 -2.18
CA GLU A 34 -12.82 27.27 -1.35
C GLU A 34 -12.08 26.02 -0.84
N GLY A 35 -10.75 26.08 -0.77
CA GLY A 35 -9.87 24.95 -0.53
C GLY A 35 -10.13 24.16 0.76
N ALA A 36 -10.51 24.86 1.83
CA ALA A 36 -10.86 24.20 3.10
C ALA A 36 -12.13 23.35 2.97
N ALA A 37 -13.19 23.88 2.35
CA ALA A 37 -14.43 23.14 2.13
C ALA A 37 -14.22 21.98 1.15
N TYR A 38 -13.41 22.21 0.11
CA TYR A 38 -13.00 21.18 -0.85
C TYR A 38 -12.27 20.02 -0.15
N TYR A 39 -11.25 20.31 0.67
CA TYR A 39 -10.49 19.27 1.35
C TYR A 39 -11.34 18.50 2.38
N GLU A 40 -12.20 19.18 3.13
CA GLU A 40 -13.16 18.54 4.04
C GLU A 40 -14.13 17.61 3.29
N ALA A 41 -14.56 17.99 2.08
CA ALA A 41 -15.37 17.11 1.24
C ALA A 41 -14.58 15.87 0.77
N LEU A 42 -13.30 16.03 0.39
CA LEU A 42 -12.43 14.90 0.03
C LEU A 42 -12.19 13.96 1.22
N VAL A 43 -11.99 14.51 2.42
CA VAL A 43 -11.84 13.73 3.65
C VAL A 43 -13.06 12.81 3.83
N ARG A 44 -14.27 13.35 3.77
CA ARG A 44 -15.51 12.54 3.88
C ARG A 44 -15.65 11.53 2.75
N TYR A 45 -15.35 11.95 1.52
CA TYR A 45 -15.43 11.08 0.34
C TYR A 45 -14.50 9.86 0.46
N PHE A 46 -13.21 10.08 0.76
CA PHE A 46 -12.23 9.00 0.82
C PHE A 46 -12.34 8.14 2.08
N THR A 47 -12.77 8.71 3.21
CA THR A 47 -13.01 7.95 4.45
C THR A 47 -14.39 7.30 4.51
N THR A 48 -15.30 7.69 3.62
CA THR A 48 -16.72 7.26 3.60
C THR A 48 -17.46 7.54 4.91
N ARG A 49 -17.08 8.63 5.59
CA ARG A 49 -17.60 9.03 6.90
C ARG A 49 -18.06 10.48 6.88
N ASP A 50 -19.34 10.71 7.16
CA ASP A 50 -19.92 12.06 7.14
C ASP A 50 -19.42 12.95 8.29
N ASP A 51 -19.00 12.33 9.40
CA ASP A 51 -18.48 13.01 10.59
C ASP A 51 -16.96 13.26 10.53
N ALA A 52 -16.28 12.79 9.47
CA ALA A 52 -14.84 12.93 9.36
C ALA A 52 -14.43 14.39 9.12
N THR A 53 -13.41 14.82 9.86
CA THR A 53 -12.77 16.13 9.71
C THR A 53 -11.26 15.98 9.56
N ALA A 54 -10.62 16.91 8.85
CA ALA A 54 -9.17 16.92 8.70
C ALA A 54 -8.45 16.94 10.06
N ASP A 55 -8.99 17.72 11.01
CA ASP A 55 -8.47 17.83 12.37
C ASP A 55 -8.50 16.52 13.16
N ALA A 56 -9.62 15.79 13.08
CA ALA A 56 -9.75 14.49 13.74
C ALA A 56 -8.78 13.47 13.15
N ILE A 57 -8.63 13.46 11.82
CA ILE A 57 -7.69 12.57 11.11
C ILE A 57 -6.24 12.89 11.47
N HIS A 58 -5.87 14.18 11.53
CA HIS A 58 -4.52 14.60 11.93
C HIS A 58 -4.18 14.12 13.34
N LYS A 59 -5.09 14.34 14.30
CA LYS A 59 -4.92 13.91 15.70
C LYS A 59 -4.83 12.40 15.82
N LEU A 60 -5.66 11.67 15.05
CA LEU A 60 -5.58 10.21 14.97
C LEU A 60 -4.21 9.76 14.44
N GLY A 61 -3.74 10.36 13.34
CA GLY A 61 -2.43 10.07 12.77
C GLY A 61 -1.29 10.24 13.78
N LEU A 62 -1.25 11.36 14.50
CA LEU A 62 -0.24 11.61 15.54
C LEU A 62 -0.29 10.56 16.66
N LYS A 63 -1.50 10.19 17.11
CA LYS A 63 -1.69 9.14 18.12
C LYS A 63 -1.19 7.78 17.63
N GLU A 64 -1.51 7.41 16.40
CA GLU A 64 -1.10 6.14 15.82
C GLU A 64 0.41 6.09 15.57
N VAL A 65 1.03 7.17 15.10
CA VAL A 65 2.50 7.29 14.99
C VAL A 65 3.16 7.04 16.35
N ALA A 66 2.68 7.66 17.42
CA ALA A 66 3.23 7.46 18.76
C ALA A 66 3.05 6.01 19.25
N ARG A 67 1.87 5.41 19.03
CA ARG A 67 1.59 4.01 19.40
C ARG A 67 2.51 3.05 18.65
N ILE A 68 2.57 3.16 17.33
CA ILE A 68 3.36 2.28 16.47
C ILE A 68 4.85 2.43 16.80
N ARG A 69 5.33 3.64 17.08
CA ARG A 69 6.74 3.84 17.49
C ARG A 69 7.09 3.06 18.76
N LYS A 70 6.22 3.10 19.78
CA LYS A 70 6.40 2.32 21.01
C LYS A 70 6.44 0.81 20.73
N GLU A 71 5.59 0.32 19.82
CA GLU A 71 5.61 -1.08 19.40
C GLU A 71 6.89 -1.45 18.65
N MET A 72 7.38 -0.58 17.76
CA MET A 72 8.65 -0.78 17.05
C MET A 72 9.82 -0.87 18.04
N ASP A 73 9.88 0.02 19.04
CA ASP A 73 10.93 -0.02 20.06
C ASP A 73 10.86 -1.33 20.89
N ALA A 74 9.66 -1.86 21.15
CA ALA A 74 9.49 -3.15 21.82
C ALA A 74 9.96 -4.32 20.96
N VAL A 75 9.65 -4.31 19.66
CA VAL A 75 10.09 -5.35 18.71
C VAL A 75 11.60 -5.33 18.50
N ILE A 76 12.23 -4.15 18.42
CA ILE A 76 13.69 -4.02 18.35
C ILE A 76 14.34 -4.74 19.53
N LYS A 77 13.83 -4.59 20.76
CA LYS A 77 14.37 -5.30 21.93
C LYS A 77 14.34 -6.82 21.77
N LYS A 78 13.32 -7.39 21.12
CA LYS A 78 13.20 -8.84 20.86
C LYS A 78 14.26 -9.36 19.88
N THR A 79 14.83 -8.50 19.03
CA THR A 79 15.91 -8.89 18.09
C THR A 79 17.24 -9.12 18.78
N GLY A 80 17.42 -8.59 20.00
CA GLY A 80 18.71 -8.58 20.69
C GLY A 80 19.71 -7.51 20.17
N PHE A 81 19.33 -6.71 19.16
CA PHE A 81 20.16 -5.66 18.59
C PHE A 81 20.63 -4.65 19.65
N LYS A 82 21.90 -4.23 19.53
CA LYS A 82 22.53 -3.24 20.41
C LYS A 82 22.69 -1.93 19.65
N GLY A 83 22.06 -0.88 20.15
CA GLY A 83 22.10 0.44 19.54
C GLY A 83 20.78 1.17 19.68
N ASP A 84 20.72 2.39 19.15
CA ASP A 84 19.49 3.16 19.08
C ASP A 84 18.67 2.80 17.83
N PHE A 85 17.51 3.44 17.70
CA PHE A 85 16.59 3.22 16.58
C PHE A 85 17.21 3.59 15.22
N LYS A 86 18.10 4.59 15.17
CA LYS A 86 18.75 5.05 13.94
C LYS A 86 19.77 4.02 13.49
N ALA A 87 20.58 3.49 14.42
CA ALA A 87 21.50 2.39 14.17
C ALA A 87 20.76 1.14 13.70
N PHE A 88 19.61 0.82 14.31
CA PHE A 88 18.78 -0.31 13.88
C PHE A 88 18.27 -0.15 12.44
N GLN A 89 17.77 1.04 12.07
CA GLN A 89 17.38 1.32 10.69
C GLN A 89 18.54 1.23 9.70
N ALA A 90 19.72 1.73 10.08
CA ALA A 90 20.91 1.64 9.24
C ALA A 90 21.27 0.17 9.00
N PHE A 91 21.27 -0.64 10.07
CA PHE A 91 21.49 -2.08 10.02
C PHE A 91 20.51 -2.78 9.06
N LEU A 92 19.20 -2.54 9.21
CA LEU A 92 18.18 -3.12 8.32
C LEU A 92 18.40 -2.77 6.84
N ARG A 93 18.90 -1.57 6.55
CA ARG A 93 19.14 -1.09 5.19
C ARG A 93 20.44 -1.59 4.56
N SER A 94 21.39 -2.05 5.36
CA SER A 94 22.74 -2.40 4.88
C SER A 94 23.06 -3.88 4.98
N ASP A 95 22.43 -4.62 5.90
CA ASP A 95 22.80 -6.02 6.12
C ASP A 95 22.26 -6.92 4.99
N PRO A 96 23.14 -7.66 4.28
CA PRO A 96 22.73 -8.52 3.17
C PRO A 96 21.74 -9.63 3.54
N GLN A 97 21.59 -9.98 4.83
CA GLN A 97 20.64 -11.00 5.26
C GLN A 97 19.18 -10.66 4.93
N PHE A 98 18.89 -9.37 4.75
CA PHE A 98 17.55 -8.89 4.50
C PHE A 98 17.18 -8.80 3.03
N TYR A 99 18.08 -9.12 2.10
CA TYR A 99 17.86 -8.85 0.67
C TYR A 99 18.09 -10.09 -0.19
N ALA A 100 17.26 -10.21 -1.23
CA ALA A 100 17.45 -11.22 -2.25
C ALA A 100 18.68 -10.92 -3.09
N ARG A 101 19.39 -11.98 -3.46
CA ARG A 101 20.53 -11.95 -4.40
C ARG A 101 20.06 -11.97 -5.84
N THR A 102 18.90 -12.57 -6.11
CA THR A 102 18.34 -12.66 -7.46
C THR A 102 16.84 -12.31 -7.46
N PRO A 103 16.30 -11.86 -8.62
CA PRO A 103 14.85 -11.69 -8.80
C PRO A 103 14.05 -12.94 -8.44
N GLU A 104 14.55 -14.11 -8.82
CA GLU A 104 13.88 -15.38 -8.61
C GLU A 104 13.81 -15.77 -7.13
N GLU A 105 14.87 -15.49 -6.35
CA GLU A 105 14.85 -15.69 -4.90
C GLU A 105 13.73 -14.88 -4.22
N LEU A 106 13.56 -13.61 -4.63
CA LEU A 106 12.50 -12.76 -4.10
C LEU A 106 11.10 -13.31 -4.44
N LEU A 107 10.90 -13.74 -5.69
CA LEU A 107 9.64 -14.32 -6.15
C LEU A 107 9.34 -15.65 -5.45
N MET A 108 10.33 -16.54 -5.31
CA MET A 108 10.18 -17.81 -4.59
C MET A 108 9.79 -17.59 -3.13
N ARG A 109 10.41 -16.61 -2.45
CA ARG A 109 10.05 -16.29 -1.06
C ARG A 109 8.63 -15.73 -0.96
N ALA A 110 8.23 -14.85 -1.87
CA ALA A 110 6.87 -14.32 -1.93
C ALA A 110 5.84 -15.42 -2.17
N ALA A 111 6.11 -16.33 -3.12
CA ALA A 111 5.26 -17.48 -3.41
C ALA A 111 5.14 -18.45 -2.23
N TRP A 112 6.25 -18.72 -1.52
CA TRP A 112 6.23 -19.53 -0.31
C TRP A 112 5.36 -18.92 0.80
N ILE A 113 5.52 -17.62 1.06
CA ILE A 113 4.70 -16.90 2.04
C ILE A 113 3.23 -16.99 1.66
N ALA A 114 2.89 -16.66 0.41
CA ALA A 114 1.53 -16.70 -0.11
C ALA A 114 0.89 -18.09 0.07
N LYS A 115 1.61 -19.15 -0.33
CA LYS A 115 1.12 -20.53 -0.20
C LYS A 115 0.97 -20.98 1.24
N SER A 116 1.84 -20.52 2.14
CA SER A 116 1.74 -20.81 3.58
C SER A 116 0.51 -20.16 4.21
N ILE A 117 0.04 -19.04 3.65
CA ILE A 117 -1.17 -18.34 4.09
C ILE A 117 -2.41 -19.02 3.52
N ASP A 118 -2.39 -19.43 2.24
CA ASP A 118 -3.51 -20.15 1.59
C ASP A 118 -3.99 -21.33 2.44
N GLY A 119 -3.06 -22.13 2.97
CA GLY A 119 -3.38 -23.29 3.81
C GLY A 119 -4.04 -22.96 5.14
N LYS A 120 -3.96 -21.70 5.60
CA LYS A 120 -4.59 -21.21 6.83
C LYS A 120 -5.96 -20.58 6.57
N LEU A 121 -6.24 -20.11 5.36
CA LEU A 121 -7.47 -19.36 5.05
C LEU A 121 -8.78 -20.06 5.49
N PRO A 122 -8.96 -21.38 5.32
CA PRO A 122 -10.20 -22.04 5.75
C PRO A 122 -10.53 -21.91 7.24
N ALA A 123 -9.53 -21.68 8.09
CA ALA A 123 -9.73 -21.48 9.53
C ALA A 123 -10.22 -20.06 9.90
N TYR A 124 -10.06 -19.08 8.98
CA TYR A 124 -10.37 -17.67 9.22
C TYR A 124 -11.52 -17.15 8.36
N PHE A 125 -11.80 -17.78 7.21
CA PHE A 125 -12.78 -17.32 6.24
C PHE A 125 -13.74 -18.46 5.85
N GLY A 126 -15.04 -18.24 6.07
CA GLY A 126 -16.08 -19.21 5.74
C GLY A 126 -16.36 -19.38 4.23
N LYS A 127 -15.89 -18.43 3.40
CA LYS A 127 -15.97 -18.50 1.93
C LYS A 127 -14.62 -18.11 1.35
N LEU A 128 -14.11 -18.94 0.44
CA LEU A 128 -12.91 -18.66 -0.35
C LEU A 128 -13.30 -18.45 -1.82
N PRO A 129 -12.62 -17.55 -2.55
CA PRO A 129 -12.88 -17.33 -3.96
C PRO A 129 -12.39 -18.52 -4.80
N ARG A 130 -13.04 -18.75 -5.94
CA ARG A 130 -12.65 -19.76 -6.93
C ARG A 130 -11.53 -19.27 -7.85
N GLN A 131 -11.48 -17.95 -8.09
CA GLN A 131 -10.48 -17.37 -8.98
C GLN A 131 -9.09 -17.49 -8.35
N PRO A 132 -8.12 -18.13 -9.02
CA PRO A 132 -6.76 -18.25 -8.50
C PRO A 132 -5.97 -16.97 -8.72
N TYR A 133 -4.74 -16.95 -8.19
CA TYR A 133 -3.73 -15.94 -8.51
C TYR A 133 -2.35 -16.56 -8.70
N SER A 134 -1.47 -15.83 -9.36
CA SER A 134 -0.05 -16.16 -9.50
C SER A 134 0.83 -15.09 -8.87
N VAL A 135 2.07 -15.43 -8.53
CA VAL A 135 3.10 -14.45 -8.14
C VAL A 135 3.94 -14.13 -9.38
N GLN A 136 4.00 -12.85 -9.76
CA GLN A 136 4.66 -12.40 -10.98
C GLN A 136 5.61 -11.24 -10.68
N PRO A 137 6.70 -11.07 -11.45
CA PRO A 137 7.44 -9.82 -11.41
C PRO A 137 6.58 -8.68 -11.97
N VAL A 138 6.82 -7.46 -11.50
CA VAL A 138 6.34 -6.27 -12.21
C VAL A 138 6.95 -6.23 -13.62
N PRO A 139 6.18 -5.91 -14.69
CA PRO A 139 6.71 -5.78 -16.05
C PRO A 139 7.94 -4.86 -16.12
N ALA A 140 8.97 -5.28 -16.85
CA ALA A 140 10.29 -4.63 -16.85
C ALA A 140 10.23 -3.17 -17.31
N GLU A 141 9.29 -2.85 -18.20
CA GLU A 141 9.11 -1.52 -18.79
C GLU A 141 8.64 -0.48 -17.77
N ILE A 142 7.96 -0.92 -16.70
CA ILE A 142 7.42 -0.04 -15.65
C ILE A 142 8.14 -0.20 -14.32
N ALA A 143 8.83 -1.34 -14.10
CA ALA A 143 9.43 -1.72 -12.82
C ALA A 143 10.30 -0.63 -12.14
N PRO A 144 11.14 0.15 -12.86
CA PRO A 144 11.94 1.22 -12.25
C PRO A 144 11.12 2.33 -11.57
N ASN A 145 9.92 2.59 -12.10
CA ASN A 145 9.01 3.63 -11.61
C ASN A 145 7.78 3.05 -10.89
N TYR A 146 7.79 1.75 -10.60
CA TYR A 146 6.69 1.06 -9.95
C TYR A 146 6.92 0.89 -8.44
N THR A 147 5.84 0.66 -7.70
CA THR A 147 5.85 0.38 -6.27
C THR A 147 6.54 -0.95 -5.94
N THR A 148 6.72 -1.26 -4.65
CA THR A 148 7.29 -2.54 -4.17
C THR A 148 6.49 -3.76 -4.64
N GLY A 149 5.18 -3.62 -4.77
CA GLY A 149 4.29 -4.64 -5.30
C GLY A 149 2.88 -4.08 -5.48
N ARG A 150 2.00 -4.90 -6.08
CA ARG A 150 0.58 -4.61 -6.21
C ARG A 150 -0.19 -5.88 -6.55
N TYR A 151 -1.45 -5.95 -6.16
CA TYR A 151 -2.42 -6.86 -6.79
C TYR A 151 -2.94 -6.32 -8.12
N SER A 152 -2.82 -7.13 -9.16
CA SER A 152 -3.43 -6.93 -10.47
C SER A 152 -4.55 -7.94 -10.67
N GLY A 153 -5.79 -7.51 -10.47
CA GLY A 153 -6.97 -8.35 -10.64
C GLY A 153 -7.15 -8.84 -12.08
N ALA A 154 -7.85 -9.96 -12.23
CA ALA A 154 -8.36 -10.37 -13.55
C ALA A 154 -9.85 -10.01 -13.65
N PRO A 155 -10.31 -9.45 -14.78
CA PRO A 155 -11.73 -9.21 -15.03
C PRO A 155 -12.55 -10.51 -14.92
N ALA A 156 -13.86 -10.36 -14.66
CA ALA A 156 -14.78 -11.50 -14.72
C ALA A 156 -14.73 -12.17 -16.10
N GLY A 157 -14.60 -13.50 -16.13
CA GLY A 157 -14.49 -14.29 -17.37
C GLY A 157 -13.13 -14.22 -18.07
N ALA A 158 -12.11 -13.59 -17.47
CA ALA A 158 -10.77 -13.58 -18.03
C ALA A 158 -10.17 -15.00 -18.11
N SER A 159 -9.33 -15.24 -19.12
CA SER A 159 -8.55 -16.48 -19.28
C SER A 159 -7.32 -16.58 -18.37
N ARG A 160 -7.18 -15.67 -17.40
CA ARG A 160 -6.09 -15.62 -16.43
C ARG A 160 -6.61 -15.40 -15.00
N GLY A 161 -5.85 -15.87 -14.02
CA GLY A 161 -6.06 -15.52 -12.61
C GLY A 161 -5.59 -14.10 -12.28
N GLY A 162 -5.80 -13.69 -11.03
CA GLY A 162 -5.17 -12.48 -10.50
C GLY A 162 -3.64 -12.61 -10.45
N GLU A 163 -2.94 -11.50 -10.31
CA GLU A 163 -1.49 -11.49 -10.24
C GLU A 163 -1.05 -10.67 -9.02
N TYR A 164 -0.33 -11.32 -8.11
CA TYR A 164 0.43 -10.64 -7.08
C TYR A 164 1.77 -10.23 -7.69
N TRP A 165 1.88 -8.96 -8.05
CA TRP A 165 3.10 -8.39 -8.58
C TRP A 165 4.08 -8.07 -7.46
N VAL A 166 5.28 -8.59 -7.58
CA VAL A 166 6.42 -8.31 -6.71
C VAL A 166 7.50 -7.63 -7.53
N ASN A 167 7.90 -6.43 -7.15
CA ASN A 167 8.86 -5.67 -7.94
C ASN A 167 10.27 -6.17 -7.70
N THR A 168 10.87 -6.78 -8.73
CA THR A 168 12.23 -7.34 -8.71
C THR A 168 13.31 -6.34 -9.14
N TYR A 169 12.94 -5.11 -9.49
CA TYR A 169 13.89 -4.02 -9.74
C TYR A 169 14.43 -3.46 -8.42
N ALA A 170 15.74 -3.17 -8.38
CA ALA A 170 16.47 -2.67 -7.20
C ALA A 170 16.23 -3.53 -5.94
N LEU A 171 16.73 -4.77 -5.96
CA LEU A 171 16.52 -5.76 -4.88
C LEU A 171 16.99 -5.26 -3.50
N ASP A 172 18.00 -4.39 -3.45
CA ASP A 172 18.48 -3.67 -2.26
C ASP A 172 17.41 -2.74 -1.63
N LYS A 173 16.29 -2.54 -2.31
CA LYS A 173 15.11 -1.80 -1.84
C LYS A 173 13.89 -2.71 -1.62
N ARG A 174 14.10 -4.03 -1.58
CA ARG A 174 13.04 -5.05 -1.44
C ARG A 174 13.35 -5.98 -0.27
N PRO A 175 13.33 -5.47 0.97
CA PRO A 175 13.75 -6.26 2.10
C PRO A 175 12.76 -7.40 2.40
N PHE A 176 13.30 -8.56 2.73
CA PHE A 176 12.57 -9.74 3.13
C PHE A 176 11.69 -9.53 4.36
N TYR A 177 12.08 -8.65 5.27
CA TYR A 177 11.33 -8.41 6.50
C TYR A 177 9.99 -7.69 6.24
N GLU A 178 9.82 -7.00 5.11
CA GLU A 178 8.54 -6.38 4.71
C GLU A 178 7.65 -7.33 3.89
N LEU A 179 8.24 -8.35 3.26
CA LEU A 179 7.58 -9.21 2.29
C LEU A 179 6.35 -9.96 2.83
N PRO A 180 6.30 -10.40 4.11
CA PRO A 180 5.08 -10.98 4.67
C PRO A 180 3.91 -9.99 4.73
N ALA A 181 4.16 -8.74 5.16
CA ALA A 181 3.11 -7.72 5.21
C ALA A 181 2.62 -7.35 3.81
N LEU A 182 3.54 -7.20 2.85
CA LEU A 182 3.18 -6.97 1.44
C LEU A 182 2.32 -8.11 0.88
N THR A 183 2.72 -9.36 1.11
CA THR A 183 1.97 -10.53 0.63
C THR A 183 0.57 -10.61 1.26
N LEU A 184 0.45 -10.33 2.56
CA LEU A 184 -0.84 -10.26 3.26
C LEU A 184 -1.74 -9.17 2.68
N HIS A 185 -1.17 -8.00 2.36
CA HIS A 185 -1.89 -6.85 1.83
C HIS A 185 -2.38 -7.06 0.39
N GLU A 186 -1.49 -7.49 -0.50
CA GLU A 186 -1.76 -7.56 -1.94
C GLU A 186 -2.44 -8.88 -2.33
N ALA A 187 -2.00 -10.00 -1.77
CA ALA A 187 -2.53 -11.30 -2.14
C ALA A 187 -3.58 -11.76 -1.11
N VAL A 188 -3.19 -12.66 -0.22
CA VAL A 188 -4.09 -13.36 0.69
C VAL A 188 -3.71 -13.06 2.14
N PRO A 189 -4.67 -12.73 3.01
CA PRO A 189 -6.11 -12.57 2.75
C PRO A 189 -6.51 -11.17 2.25
N GLY A 190 -5.57 -10.34 1.79
CA GLY A 190 -5.83 -8.96 1.37
C GLY A 190 -6.56 -8.80 0.03
N HIS A 191 -6.02 -7.98 -0.87
CA HIS A 191 -6.69 -7.53 -2.09
C HIS A 191 -7.13 -8.66 -3.02
N HIS A 192 -6.35 -9.73 -3.17
CA HIS A 192 -6.80 -10.86 -4.00
C HIS A 192 -8.08 -11.47 -3.44
N LEU A 193 -8.09 -11.82 -2.15
CA LEU A 193 -9.24 -12.47 -1.52
C LEU A 193 -10.49 -11.57 -1.59
N GLN A 194 -10.34 -10.29 -1.22
CA GLN A 194 -11.45 -9.33 -1.20
C GLN A 194 -12.01 -9.04 -2.60
N ASN A 195 -11.15 -8.83 -3.60
CA ASN A 195 -11.60 -8.54 -4.96
C ASN A 195 -12.19 -9.78 -5.64
N ALA A 196 -11.57 -10.94 -5.48
CA ALA A 196 -12.05 -12.16 -6.09
C ALA A 196 -13.42 -12.59 -5.53
N LEU A 197 -13.65 -12.42 -4.22
CA LEU A 197 -14.98 -12.65 -3.63
C LEU A 197 -16.02 -11.64 -4.12
N ALA A 198 -15.65 -10.37 -4.30
CA ALA A 198 -16.55 -9.34 -4.82
C ALA A 198 -17.03 -9.66 -6.24
N LEU A 199 -16.16 -10.23 -7.10
CA LEU A 199 -16.52 -10.67 -8.45
C LEU A 199 -17.49 -11.87 -8.47
N GLU A 200 -17.59 -12.62 -7.38
CA GLU A 200 -18.52 -13.75 -7.25
C GLU A 200 -19.88 -13.36 -6.67
N VAL A 201 -20.13 -12.08 -6.37
CA VAL A 201 -21.44 -11.63 -5.89
C VAL A 201 -22.42 -11.58 -7.06
N GLU A 202 -23.34 -12.53 -7.09
CA GLU A 202 -24.42 -12.57 -8.07
C GLU A 202 -25.50 -11.51 -7.77
N ASN A 203 -26.16 -11.03 -8.83
CA ASN A 203 -27.28 -10.07 -8.74
C ASN A 203 -26.95 -8.73 -8.04
N ALA A 204 -25.68 -8.35 -7.98
CA ALA A 204 -25.29 -7.03 -7.49
C ALA A 204 -25.77 -5.92 -8.46
N PRO A 205 -26.36 -4.82 -7.95
CA PRO A 205 -26.62 -3.64 -8.76
C PRO A 205 -25.35 -3.13 -9.45
N MET A 206 -25.47 -2.64 -10.68
CA MET A 206 -24.34 -2.21 -11.52
C MET A 206 -23.40 -1.22 -10.81
N PHE A 207 -23.94 -0.28 -10.04
CA PHE A 207 -23.10 0.69 -9.32
C PHE A 207 -22.16 0.01 -8.30
N ARG A 208 -22.55 -1.14 -7.71
CA ARG A 208 -21.72 -1.89 -6.76
C ARG A 208 -20.59 -2.66 -7.44
N THR A 209 -20.72 -2.96 -8.73
CA THR A 209 -19.66 -3.65 -9.50
C THR A 209 -18.65 -2.67 -10.10
N GLN A 210 -18.99 -1.37 -10.13
CA GLN A 210 -18.17 -0.31 -10.72
C GLN A 210 -17.59 0.67 -9.69
N PHE A 211 -18.11 0.69 -8.46
CA PHE A 211 -17.64 1.56 -7.39
C PHE A 211 -16.64 0.85 -6.47
N TYR A 212 -15.47 1.47 -6.29
CA TYR A 212 -14.45 1.00 -5.34
C TYR A 212 -14.27 2.02 -4.20
N PRO A 213 -14.83 1.77 -3.00
CA PRO A 213 -14.63 2.63 -1.86
C PRO A 213 -13.19 2.48 -1.34
N HIS A 214 -12.37 3.52 -1.48
CA HIS A 214 -10.94 3.48 -1.15
C HIS A 214 -10.66 3.03 0.29
N ALA A 215 -11.35 3.61 1.28
CA ALA A 215 -11.17 3.21 2.68
C ALA A 215 -11.54 1.75 2.95
N PHE A 216 -12.53 1.18 2.23
CA PHE A 216 -12.90 -0.22 2.38
C PHE A 216 -11.80 -1.13 1.84
N GLY A 217 -11.34 -0.89 0.62
CA GLY A 217 -10.34 -1.75 -0.03
C GLY A 217 -8.95 -1.65 0.61
N GLU A 218 -8.44 -0.43 0.80
CA GLU A 218 -7.13 -0.22 1.43
C GLU A 218 -7.18 -0.55 2.93
N GLY A 219 -8.29 -0.23 3.60
CA GLY A 219 -8.51 -0.61 5.00
C GLY A 219 -8.54 -2.13 5.19
N TRP A 220 -9.12 -2.88 4.24
CA TRP A 220 -9.05 -4.34 4.24
C TRP A 220 -7.62 -4.86 4.10
N GLY A 221 -6.83 -4.29 3.18
CA GLY A 221 -5.40 -4.64 3.03
C GLY A 221 -4.62 -4.41 4.34
N LEU A 222 -4.80 -3.25 4.98
CA LEU A 222 -4.19 -2.93 6.29
C LEU A 222 -4.67 -3.88 7.40
N TYR A 223 -5.95 -4.22 7.40
CA TYR A 223 -6.51 -5.21 8.33
C TYR A 223 -5.88 -6.59 8.12
N ALA A 224 -5.71 -7.03 6.87
CA ALA A 224 -5.09 -8.31 6.54
C ALA A 224 -3.63 -8.39 7.03
N GLU A 225 -2.87 -7.30 6.95
CA GLU A 225 -1.53 -7.21 7.55
C GLU A 225 -1.59 -7.45 9.07
N LYS A 226 -2.56 -6.86 9.78
CA LYS A 226 -2.73 -7.07 11.21
C LYS A 226 -3.16 -8.50 11.54
N LEU A 227 -4.11 -9.05 10.78
CA LEU A 227 -4.60 -10.42 10.91
C LEU A 227 -3.47 -11.46 10.76
N GLY A 228 -2.44 -11.13 9.97
CA GLY A 228 -1.22 -11.93 9.87
C GLY A 228 -0.55 -12.28 11.20
N ILE A 229 -0.75 -11.46 12.25
CA ILE A 229 -0.27 -11.77 13.61
C ILE A 229 -1.02 -12.98 14.16
N GLU A 230 -2.34 -12.96 14.13
CA GLU A 230 -3.21 -14.04 14.63
C GLU A 230 -3.01 -15.32 13.81
N MET A 231 -2.83 -15.16 12.50
CA MET A 231 -2.50 -16.26 11.60
C MET A 231 -1.08 -16.80 11.81
N GLY A 232 -0.22 -16.16 12.62
CA GLY A 232 1.16 -16.58 12.84
C GLY A 232 2.00 -16.57 11.56
N VAL A 233 1.82 -15.55 10.72
CA VAL A 233 2.54 -15.38 9.44
C VAL A 233 3.93 -14.79 9.66
N TYR A 234 4.05 -13.81 10.55
CA TYR A 234 5.33 -13.23 10.95
C TYR A 234 6.12 -14.21 11.81
N LYS A 235 7.30 -14.63 11.35
CA LYS A 235 8.13 -15.67 11.97
C LYS A 235 9.30 -15.11 12.77
N THR A 236 9.71 -13.89 12.47
CA THR A 236 10.84 -13.24 13.14
C THR A 236 10.46 -11.86 13.67
N PRO A 237 11.15 -11.34 14.70
CA PRO A 237 10.99 -9.96 15.13
C PRO A 237 11.26 -8.94 14.00
N TYR A 238 12.12 -9.27 13.04
CA TYR A 238 12.34 -8.41 11.86
C TYR A 238 11.09 -8.33 10.99
N GLU A 239 10.40 -9.44 10.76
CA GLU A 239 9.15 -9.45 10.01
C GLU A 239 8.01 -8.73 10.77
N GLU A 240 7.95 -8.84 12.11
CA GLU A 240 7.06 -8.00 12.92
C GLU A 240 7.39 -6.50 12.76
N PHE A 241 8.68 -6.14 12.70
CA PHE A 241 9.12 -4.77 12.47
C PHE A 241 8.77 -4.29 11.05
N GLY A 242 8.87 -5.15 10.04
CA GLY A 242 8.46 -4.84 8.66
C GLY A 242 6.97 -4.52 8.57
N ARG A 243 6.11 -5.31 9.22
CA ARG A 243 4.68 -4.99 9.37
C ARG A 243 4.47 -3.62 10.02
N LEU A 244 5.14 -3.34 11.14
CA LEU A 244 5.03 -2.05 11.83
C LEU A 244 5.55 -0.89 10.96
N SER A 245 6.55 -1.13 10.11
CA SER A 245 7.06 -0.13 9.16
C SER A 245 6.00 0.22 8.11
N TYR A 246 5.28 -0.80 7.62
CA TYR A 246 4.13 -0.62 6.73
C TYR A 246 2.99 0.14 7.43
N GLU A 247 2.66 -0.21 8.66
CA GLU A 247 1.64 0.47 9.47
C GLU A 247 2.03 1.94 9.75
N MET A 248 3.27 2.18 10.16
CA MET A 248 3.83 3.51 10.41
C MET A 248 3.74 4.39 9.17
N TRP A 249 4.08 3.86 8.00
CA TRP A 249 4.00 4.61 6.75
C TRP A 249 2.57 5.11 6.47
N ARG A 250 1.55 4.28 6.70
CA ARG A 250 0.15 4.71 6.55
C ARG A 250 -0.30 5.66 7.65
N ALA A 251 0.14 5.49 8.90
CA ALA A 251 -0.14 6.45 9.97
C ALA A 251 0.46 7.83 9.66
N CYS A 252 1.69 7.88 9.14
CA CYS A 252 2.32 9.12 8.67
C CYS A 252 1.54 9.78 7.54
N ARG A 253 0.91 9.02 6.63
CA ARG A 253 0.06 9.60 5.57
C ARG A 253 -1.10 10.41 6.16
N LEU A 254 -1.73 9.96 7.24
CA LEU A 254 -2.79 10.74 7.90
C LEU A 254 -2.28 12.09 8.39
N VAL A 255 -1.05 12.13 8.92
CA VAL A 255 -0.42 13.35 9.45
C VAL A 255 0.05 14.28 8.34
N ILE A 256 0.74 13.74 7.34
CA ILE A 256 1.34 14.52 6.25
C ILE A 256 0.27 15.10 5.34
N ASP A 257 -0.74 14.30 4.96
CA ASP A 257 -1.82 14.75 4.08
C ASP A 257 -2.61 15.90 4.73
N THR A 258 -3.11 15.70 5.93
CA THR A 258 -3.82 16.75 6.68
C THR A 258 -2.89 17.93 7.05
N GLY A 259 -1.61 17.65 7.29
CA GLY A 259 -0.57 18.64 7.53
C GLY A 259 -0.45 19.62 6.36
N LEU A 260 -0.26 19.08 5.16
CA LEU A 260 -0.15 19.86 3.92
C LEU A 260 -1.47 20.55 3.57
N HIS A 261 -2.59 19.81 3.59
CA HIS A 261 -3.84 20.28 3.00
C HIS A 261 -4.72 21.09 3.95
N SER A 262 -4.49 21.04 5.27
CA SER A 262 -5.31 21.73 6.28
C SER A 262 -4.48 22.50 7.32
N LYS A 263 -3.27 22.05 7.67
CA LYS A 263 -2.43 22.69 8.71
C LYS A 263 -1.40 23.69 8.19
N GLY A 264 -1.31 23.88 6.88
CA GLY A 264 -0.37 24.82 6.25
C GLY A 264 1.09 24.36 6.33
N TRP A 265 1.35 23.06 6.45
CA TRP A 265 2.71 22.54 6.36
C TRP A 265 3.28 22.76 4.95
N THR A 266 4.58 22.97 4.89
CA THR A 266 5.32 23.08 3.63
C THR A 266 5.67 21.71 3.06
N ARG A 267 6.06 21.67 1.78
CA ARG A 267 6.56 20.47 1.10
C ARG A 267 7.82 19.90 1.78
#